data_AF-A0A8E5NHQ8-F1
#
_entry.id   AF-A0A8E5NHQ8-F1
#
_cell.length_a   1.000
_cell.length_b   1.000
_cell.length_c   1.000
_cell.angle_alpha   90.00
_cell.angle_beta   90.00
_cell.angle_gamma   90.00
#
_symmetry.space_group_name_H-M   'P 1'
#
loop_
_entity.id
_entity.type
_entity.pdbx_description
1 polymer ?
#
loop_
_entity_poly.entity_id
_entity_poly.type
_entity_poly.pdbx_seq_one_letter_code
_entity_poly.pdbx_strand_id
1 'polypeptide(L)'
;MSYTEKHENISKDDWMEHLEGVHVQRSDMNKLIMNYLVTEGFKEATEKFQQESGVSPCMDLDSLDDRIRIRDAIQSGKIQEATAIVNQLHPELLDNDRYLYFHLQQLHLTELIRSGKIEEALHFAQEQLSEAAESDPTVLNELERTLALLAFEDPHQSPFSDLLHP
;
A
#
# COMPACT_ATOMS: atom_id res chain seq x y z
N MET A 1 -35.75 -11.51 3.10
CA MET A 1 -36.07 -11.22 4.51
C MET A 1 -35.27 -9.99 4.87
N SER A 2 -35.94 -8.89 5.23
CA SER A 2 -35.30 -7.61 5.55
C SER A 2 -34.84 -7.65 6.99
N TYR A 3 -33.53 -7.54 7.23
CA TYR A 3 -33.00 -7.34 8.57
C TYR A 3 -33.40 -5.93 9.01
N THR A 4 -34.30 -5.84 9.97
CA THR A 4 -34.63 -4.58 10.64
C THR A 4 -33.50 -4.32 11.62
N GLU A 5 -32.55 -3.46 11.26
CA GLU A 5 -31.63 -2.86 12.22
C GLU A 5 -32.45 -2.09 13.25
N LYS A 6 -32.65 -2.70 14.42
CA LYS A 6 -33.16 -1.98 15.59
C LYS A 6 -32.07 -1.02 16.02
N HIS A 7 -32.21 0.25 15.67
CA HIS A 7 -31.47 1.31 16.34
C HIS A 7 -31.97 1.38 17.79
N GLU A 8 -31.27 0.67 18.68
CA GLU A 8 -31.44 0.88 20.12
C GLU A 8 -31.02 2.32 20.43
N ASN A 9 -31.99 3.16 20.82
CA ASN A 9 -31.72 4.49 21.34
C ASN A 9 -31.10 4.32 22.73
N ILE A 10 -29.80 4.05 22.77
CA ILE A 10 -29.01 4.02 24.01
C ILE A 10 -28.91 5.45 24.52
N SER A 11 -29.35 5.70 25.77
CA SER A 11 -29.16 7.00 26.39
C SER A 11 -27.67 7.27 26.60
N LYS A 12 -27.27 8.55 26.62
CA LYS A 12 -25.88 8.92 26.96
C LYS A 12 -25.46 8.34 28.32
N ASP A 13 -26.37 8.34 29.28
CA ASP A 13 -26.09 7.84 30.63
C ASP A 13 -25.88 6.33 30.63
N ASP A 14 -26.73 5.58 29.92
CA ASP A 14 -26.58 4.13 29.73
C ASP A 14 -25.26 3.81 29.02
N TRP A 15 -24.87 4.58 27.99
CA TRP A 15 -23.60 4.38 27.28
C TRP A 15 -22.39 4.62 28.18
N MET A 16 -22.43 5.64 29.03
CA MET A 16 -21.34 5.94 29.98
C MET A 16 -21.20 4.84 31.02
N GLU A 17 -22.30 4.30 31.55
CA GLU A 17 -22.27 3.17 32.51
C GLU A 17 -21.66 1.91 31.89
N HIS A 18 -22.02 1.60 30.63
CA HIS A 18 -21.41 0.49 29.90
C HIS A 18 -19.92 0.72 29.65
N LEU A 19 -19.52 1.94 29.30
CA LEU A 19 -18.12 2.30 29.04
C LEU A 19 -17.26 2.20 30.31
N GLU A 20 -17.80 2.62 31.46
CA GLU A 20 -17.12 2.48 32.77
C GLU A 20 -16.87 1.01 33.14
N GLY A 21 -17.74 0.10 32.68
CA GLY A 21 -17.55 -1.34 32.84
C GLY A 21 -16.46 -1.95 31.93
N VAL A 22 -16.05 -1.26 30.86
CA VAL A 22 -15.03 -1.74 29.92
C VAL A 22 -13.65 -1.31 30.38
N HIS A 23 -12.95 -2.21 31.07
CA HIS A 23 -11.56 -1.98 31.45
C HIS A 23 -10.60 -2.53 30.40
N VAL A 24 -9.93 -1.63 29.66
CA VAL A 24 -8.79 -1.99 28.81
C VAL A 24 -7.51 -1.94 29.64
N GLN A 25 -6.74 -3.03 29.64
CA GLN A 25 -5.46 -3.08 30.35
C GLN A 25 -4.42 -2.22 29.62
N ARG A 26 -3.61 -1.45 30.37
CA ARG A 26 -2.55 -0.62 29.79
C ARG A 26 -1.54 -1.45 28.99
N SER A 27 -1.29 -2.70 29.40
CA SER A 27 -0.43 -3.64 28.66
C SER A 27 -0.95 -3.94 27.27
N ASP A 28 -2.27 -4.05 27.11
CA ASP A 28 -2.88 -4.39 25.82
C ASP A 28 -2.91 -3.17 24.91
N MET A 29 -3.16 -1.98 25.47
CA MET A 29 -3.00 -0.71 24.75
C MET A 29 -1.56 -0.52 24.28
N ASN A 30 -0.56 -0.78 25.14
CA ASN A 30 0.84 -0.65 24.75
C ASN A 30 1.22 -1.62 23.62
N LYS A 31 0.70 -2.86 23.65
CA LYS A 31 0.91 -3.81 22.54
C LYS A 31 0.28 -3.33 21.24
N LEU A 32 -0.92 -2.74 21.28
CA LEU A 32 -1.59 -2.17 20.11
C LEU A 32 -0.78 -1.02 19.52
N ILE A 33 -0.33 -0.09 20.37
CA ILE A 33 0.52 1.03 19.95
C ILE A 33 1.83 0.51 19.34
N MET A 34 2.49 -0.43 20.01
CA MET A 34 3.73 -1.04 19.49
C MET A 34 3.51 -1.68 18.12
N ASN A 35 2.44 -2.47 17.97
CA ASN A 35 2.11 -3.10 16.69
C ASN A 35 1.88 -2.05 15.59
N TYR A 36 1.13 -0.99 15.89
CA TYR A 36 0.91 0.11 14.93
C TYR A 36 2.22 0.77 14.50
N LEU A 37 3.10 1.14 15.44
CA LEU A 37 4.37 1.78 15.12
C LEU A 37 5.28 0.90 14.26
N VAL A 38 5.32 -0.41 14.55
CA VAL A 38 6.08 -1.40 13.77
C VAL A 38 5.45 -1.62 12.40
N THR A 39 4.12 -1.67 12.29
CA THR A 39 3.42 -1.91 11.01
C THR A 39 3.59 -0.73 10.07
N GLU A 40 3.49 0.50 10.58
CA GLU A 40 3.63 1.73 9.80
C GLU A 40 5.09 2.13 9.53
N GLY A 41 6.09 1.37 9.98
CA GLY A 41 7.48 1.71 9.70
C GLY A 41 8.03 2.89 10.52
N PHE A 42 7.44 3.21 11.69
CA PHE A 42 7.90 4.31 12.54
C PHE A 42 9.03 3.86 13.47
N LYS A 43 10.24 3.67 12.92
CA LYS A 43 11.38 3.12 13.67
C LYS A 43 11.73 3.90 14.92
N GLU A 44 11.96 5.21 14.81
CA GLU A 44 12.36 6.04 15.95
C GLU A 44 11.29 6.03 17.06
N ALA A 45 10.02 6.07 16.69
CA ALA A 45 8.92 5.98 17.63
C ALA A 45 8.86 4.59 18.29
N THR A 46 9.09 3.52 17.53
CA THR A 46 9.14 2.14 18.03
C THR A 46 10.25 1.98 19.08
N GLU A 47 11.46 2.47 18.80
CA GLU A 47 12.61 2.40 19.71
C GLU A 47 12.35 3.17 21.01
N LYS A 48 11.85 4.40 20.90
CA LYS A 48 11.50 5.22 22.07
C LYS A 48 10.36 4.60 22.87
N PHE A 49 9.34 4.10 22.19
CA PHE A 49 8.19 3.46 22.84
C PHE A 49 8.58 2.15 23.53
N GLN A 50 9.51 1.37 22.96
CA GLN A 50 10.05 0.17 23.61
C GLN A 50 10.76 0.54 24.92
N GLN A 51 11.60 1.58 24.92
CA GLN A 51 12.32 2.05 26.11
C GLN A 51 11.36 2.51 27.23
N GLU A 52 10.27 3.18 26.88
CA GLU A 52 9.31 3.71 27.86
C GLU A 52 8.30 2.65 28.35
N SER A 53 7.75 1.85 27.43
CA SER A 53 6.67 0.90 27.72
C SER A 53 7.16 -0.48 28.18
N GLY A 54 8.44 -0.82 27.91
CA GLY A 54 9.01 -2.15 28.13
C GLY A 54 8.44 -3.24 27.22
N VAL A 55 7.58 -2.88 26.25
CA VAL A 55 7.02 -3.82 25.28
C VAL A 55 8.01 -4.01 24.15
N SER A 56 8.38 -5.25 23.85
CA SER A 56 9.21 -5.58 22.70
C SER A 56 8.38 -5.62 21.40
N PRO A 57 8.93 -5.18 20.27
CA PRO A 57 8.29 -5.34 18.96
C PRO A 57 8.18 -6.82 18.59
N CYS A 58 7.16 -7.16 17.79
CA CYS A 58 6.94 -8.53 17.31
C CYS A 58 7.88 -8.93 16.15
N MET A 59 8.58 -7.96 15.57
CA MET A 59 9.49 -8.11 14.45
C MET A 59 10.83 -7.45 14.77
N ASP A 60 11.87 -7.88 14.07
CA ASP A 60 13.18 -7.26 14.15
C ASP A 60 13.16 -5.84 13.59
N LEU A 61 13.82 -4.89 14.26
CA LEU A 61 13.90 -3.50 13.82
C LEU A 61 14.71 -3.37 12.53
N ASP A 62 15.64 -4.28 12.25
CA ASP A 62 16.39 -4.27 11.00
C ASP A 62 15.47 -4.58 9.80
N SER A 63 14.49 -5.49 9.98
CA SER A 63 13.45 -5.74 8.97
C SER A 63 12.51 -4.55 8.74
N LEU A 64 12.48 -3.60 9.69
CA LEU A 64 11.73 -2.36 9.56
C LEU A 64 12.42 -1.41 8.56
N ASP A 65 13.75 -1.30 8.63
CA ASP A 65 14.52 -0.45 7.73
C ASP A 65 14.33 -0.87 6.27
N ASP A 66 14.32 -2.18 6.01
CA ASP A 66 14.07 -2.74 4.69
C ASP A 66 12.70 -2.33 4.14
N ARG A 67 11.65 -2.43 4.97
CA ARG A 67 10.29 -2.01 4.58
C ARG A 67 10.18 -0.51 4.35
N ILE A 68 10.82 0.29 5.20
CA ILE A 68 10.90 1.76 5.02
C ILE A 68 11.58 2.06 3.69
N ARG A 69 12.71 1.40 3.39
CA ARG A 69 13.45 1.62 2.15
C ARG A 69 12.64 1.27 0.90
N ILE A 70 11.92 0.15 0.92
CA ILE A 70 11.01 -0.23 -0.18
C ILE A 70 9.93 0.83 -0.36
N ARG A 71 9.28 1.26 0.74
CA ARG A 71 8.24 2.29 0.70
C ARG A 71 8.78 3.60 0.15
N ASP A 72 9.93 4.07 0.62
CA ASP A 72 10.53 5.33 0.20
C ASP A 72 10.90 5.29 -1.30
N ALA A 73 11.38 4.14 -1.79
CA ALA A 73 11.65 3.95 -3.22
C ALA A 73 10.35 4.02 -4.05
N ILE A 74 9.26 3.40 -3.59
CA ILE A 74 7.95 3.46 -4.26
C ILE A 74 7.42 4.90 -4.27
N GLN A 75 7.39 5.57 -3.11
CA GLN A 75 6.90 6.94 -2.98
C GLN A 75 7.74 7.96 -3.76
N SER A 76 9.01 7.66 -4.01
CA SER A 76 9.91 8.48 -4.83
C SER A 76 9.81 8.19 -6.33
N GLY A 77 8.90 7.29 -6.76
CA GLY A 77 8.77 6.87 -8.17
C GLY A 77 9.91 5.95 -8.66
N LYS A 78 10.77 5.46 -7.77
CA LYS A 78 11.89 4.57 -8.11
C LYS A 78 11.46 3.11 -8.08
N ILE A 79 10.45 2.78 -8.89
CA ILE A 79 9.77 1.48 -8.80
C ILE A 79 10.70 0.30 -9.11
N GLN A 80 11.59 0.44 -10.09
CA GLN A 80 12.57 -0.60 -10.43
C GLN A 80 13.56 -0.86 -9.28
N GLU A 81 13.95 0.18 -8.54
CA GLU A 81 14.79 0.02 -7.34
C GLU A 81 14.01 -0.73 -6.24
N ALA A 82 12.74 -0.36 -6.02
CA ALA A 82 11.87 -1.05 -5.07
C ALA A 82 11.69 -2.53 -5.42
N THR A 83 11.41 -2.86 -6.69
CA THR A 83 11.28 -4.23 -7.17
C THR A 83 12.56 -5.04 -6.97
N ALA A 84 13.73 -4.45 -7.24
CA ALA A 84 15.01 -5.11 -7.02
C ALA A 84 15.26 -5.41 -5.53
N ILE A 85 14.96 -4.47 -4.64
CA ILE A 85 15.08 -4.67 -3.19
C ILE A 85 14.12 -5.77 -2.72
N VAL A 86 12.86 -5.75 -3.19
CA VAL A 86 11.88 -6.79 -2.86
C VAL A 86 12.38 -8.18 -3.29
N ASN A 87 12.85 -8.33 -4.52
CA ASN A 87 13.37 -9.62 -5.01
C ASN A 87 14.66 -10.06 -4.29
N GLN A 88 15.46 -9.11 -3.80
CA GLN A 88 16.66 -9.42 -3.02
C GLN A 88 16.30 -9.96 -1.61
N LEU A 89 15.29 -9.37 -0.96
CA LEU A 89 14.89 -9.72 0.41
C LEU A 89 13.89 -10.89 0.46
N HIS A 90 12.98 -10.94 -0.51
CA HIS A 90 11.90 -11.90 -0.61
C HIS A 90 11.74 -12.40 -2.08
N PRO A 91 12.67 -13.26 -2.55
CA PRO A 91 12.72 -13.67 -3.97
C PRO A 91 11.42 -14.27 -4.52
N GLU A 92 10.67 -14.98 -3.69
CA GLU A 92 9.44 -15.68 -4.10
C GLU A 92 8.18 -14.81 -3.95
N LEU A 93 8.27 -13.59 -3.41
CA LEU A 93 7.08 -12.78 -3.09
C LEU A 93 6.32 -12.40 -4.36
N LEU A 94 7.03 -11.87 -5.36
CA LEU A 94 6.42 -11.39 -6.60
C LEU A 94 6.04 -12.54 -7.53
N ASP A 95 6.72 -13.68 -7.43
CA ASP A 95 6.36 -14.89 -8.18
C ASP A 95 5.06 -15.52 -7.66
N ASN A 96 4.83 -15.46 -6.34
CA ASN A 96 3.63 -15.99 -5.69
C ASN A 96 2.43 -15.03 -5.80
N ASP A 97 2.66 -13.72 -5.89
CA ASP A 97 1.62 -12.71 -6.03
C ASP A 97 1.76 -11.93 -7.34
N ARG A 98 1.17 -12.50 -8.39
CA ARG A 98 1.17 -11.90 -9.74
C ARG A 98 0.45 -10.56 -9.80
N TYR A 99 -0.54 -10.32 -8.94
CA TYR A 99 -1.26 -9.04 -8.91
C TYR A 99 -0.39 -7.94 -8.31
N LEU A 100 0.33 -8.24 -7.22
CA LEU A 100 1.31 -7.31 -6.65
C LEU A 100 2.41 -6.98 -7.66
N TYR A 101 2.93 -7.99 -8.36
CA TYR A 101 3.93 -7.76 -9.42
C TYR A 101 3.37 -6.87 -10.53
N PHE A 102 2.15 -7.15 -11.01
CA PHE A 102 1.48 -6.32 -12.01
C PHE A 102 1.34 -4.86 -11.57
N HIS A 103 0.86 -4.60 -10.35
CA HIS A 103 0.71 -3.23 -9.86
C HIS A 103 2.05 -2.50 -9.73
N LEU A 104 3.15 -3.19 -9.36
CA LEU A 104 4.49 -2.58 -9.42
C LEU A 104 4.88 -2.21 -10.85
N GLN A 105 4.65 -3.09 -11.82
CA GLN A 105 4.92 -2.76 -13.23
C GLN A 105 4.03 -1.63 -13.75
N GLN A 106 2.76 -1.59 -13.34
CA GLN A 106 1.83 -0.51 -13.68
C GLN A 106 2.28 0.83 -13.09
N LEU A 107 2.72 0.87 -11.83
CA LEU A 107 3.30 2.06 -11.23
C LEU A 107 4.53 2.53 -12.01
N HIS A 108 5.41 1.60 -12.41
CA HIS A 108 6.56 1.96 -13.25
C HIS A 108 6.13 2.58 -14.58
N LEU A 109 5.12 2.01 -15.24
CA LEU A 109 4.55 2.57 -16.47
C LEU A 109 4.03 4.00 -16.23
N THR A 110 3.29 4.23 -15.14
CA THR A 110 2.82 5.56 -14.74
C THR A 110 3.98 6.54 -14.54
N GLU A 111 5.10 6.12 -13.93
CA GLU A 111 6.28 6.97 -13.77
C GLU A 111 6.95 7.32 -15.10
N LEU A 112 6.99 6.39 -16.06
CA LEU A 112 7.49 6.65 -17.42
C LEU A 112 6.61 7.69 -18.12
N ILE A 113 5.29 7.57 -17.99
CA ILE A 113 4.31 8.53 -18.53
C ILE A 113 4.49 9.90 -17.89
N ARG A 114 4.59 9.97 -16.55
CA ARG A 114 4.80 11.21 -15.79
C ARG A 114 6.12 11.90 -16.17
N SER A 115 7.13 11.11 -16.52
CA SER A 115 8.43 11.61 -16.99
C SER A 115 8.45 12.02 -18.47
N GLY A 116 7.33 11.88 -19.19
CA GLY A 116 7.22 12.19 -20.63
C GLY A 116 7.93 11.20 -21.55
N LYS A 117 8.31 10.02 -21.05
CA LYS A 117 9.06 9.00 -21.79
C LYS A 117 8.12 8.04 -22.52
N ILE A 118 7.36 8.58 -23.48
CA ILE A 118 6.27 7.85 -24.16
C ILE A 118 6.76 6.59 -24.88
N GLU A 119 7.86 6.67 -25.61
CA GLU A 119 8.42 5.53 -26.35
C GLU A 119 8.87 4.40 -25.40
N GLU A 120 9.53 4.74 -24.29
CA GLU A 120 9.92 3.77 -23.25
C GLU A 120 8.67 3.14 -22.60
N ALA A 121 7.64 3.94 -22.32
CA ALA A 121 6.38 3.48 -21.75
C ALA A 121 5.65 2.49 -22.67
N LEU A 122 5.57 2.79 -23.97
CA LEU A 122 4.94 1.92 -24.97
C LEU A 122 5.69 0.60 -25.12
N HIS A 123 7.02 0.66 -25.25
CA HIS A 123 7.86 -0.52 -25.33
C HIS A 123 7.70 -1.41 -24.09
N PHE A 124 7.74 -0.79 -22.90
CA PHE A 124 7.59 -1.49 -21.64
C PHE A 124 6.21 -2.18 -21.52
N ALA A 125 5.13 -1.49 -21.87
CA ALA A 125 3.79 -2.07 -21.82
C ALA A 125 3.62 -3.27 -22.77
N GLN A 126 4.22 -3.21 -23.97
CA GLN A 126 4.18 -4.30 -24.94
C GLN A 126 4.95 -5.53 -24.47
N GLU A 127 6.13 -5.35 -23.90
CA GLU A 127 6.98 -6.47 -23.48
C GLU A 127 6.55 -7.09 -22.14
N GLN A 128 6.20 -6.27 -21.15
CA GLN A 128 6.08 -6.73 -19.76
C GLN A 128 4.64 -6.93 -19.28
N LEU A 129 3.67 -6.27 -19.92
CA LEU A 129 2.27 -6.23 -19.44
C LEU A 129 1.28 -6.95 -20.36
N SER A 130 1.70 -7.36 -21.56
CA SER A 130 0.85 -8.02 -22.56
C SER A 130 0.31 -9.36 -22.08
N GLU A 131 1.16 -10.25 -21.57
CA GLU A 131 0.75 -11.57 -21.08
C GLU A 131 -0.18 -11.49 -19.86
N ALA A 132 0.10 -10.54 -18.96
CA ALA A 132 -0.73 -10.32 -17.76
C ALA A 132 -2.16 -9.87 -18.14
N ALA A 133 -2.28 -8.95 -19.10
CA ALA A 133 -3.56 -8.44 -19.56
C ALA A 133 -4.40 -9.48 -20.32
N GLU A 134 -3.78 -10.43 -21.02
CA GLU A 134 -4.50 -11.53 -21.68
C GLU A 134 -5.10 -12.52 -20.67
N SER A 135 -4.46 -12.66 -19.50
CA SER A 135 -4.84 -13.65 -18.50
C SER A 135 -6.00 -13.23 -17.60
N ASP A 136 -6.19 -11.91 -17.38
CA ASP A 136 -7.20 -11.37 -16.47
C ASP A 136 -7.87 -10.10 -17.03
N PRO A 137 -9.20 -10.11 -17.23
CA PRO A 137 -9.96 -8.94 -17.70
C PRO A 137 -9.87 -7.70 -16.79
N THR A 138 -9.65 -7.87 -15.49
CA THR A 138 -9.51 -6.75 -14.55
C THR A 138 -8.18 -6.02 -14.75
N VAL A 139 -7.10 -6.78 -14.87
CA VAL A 139 -5.74 -6.32 -15.21
C VAL A 139 -5.75 -5.60 -16.56
N LEU A 140 -6.45 -6.14 -17.56
CA LEU A 140 -6.63 -5.50 -18.85
C LEU A 140 -7.29 -4.12 -18.73
N ASN A 141 -8.37 -4.00 -17.95
CA ASN A 141 -9.05 -2.72 -17.76
C ASN A 141 -8.13 -1.66 -17.13
N GLU A 142 -7.37 -2.05 -16.11
CA GLU A 142 -6.41 -1.16 -15.46
C GLU A 142 -5.27 -0.74 -16.38
N LEU A 143 -4.76 -1.67 -17.20
CA LEU A 143 -3.76 -1.38 -18.21
C LEU A 143 -4.30 -0.42 -19.27
N GLU A 144 -5.51 -0.65 -19.77
CA GLU A 144 -6.18 0.23 -20.74
C GLU A 144 -6.35 1.66 -20.20
N ARG A 145 -6.75 1.81 -18.93
CA ARG A 145 -6.84 3.11 -18.27
C ARG A 145 -5.48 3.81 -18.19
N THR A 146 -4.43 3.06 -17.88
CA THR A 146 -3.06 3.59 -17.79
C THR A 146 -2.53 4.00 -19.17
N LEU A 147 -2.73 3.16 -20.20
CA LEU A 147 -2.31 3.45 -21.58
C LEU A 147 -3.14 4.56 -22.21
N ALA A 148 -4.40 4.74 -21.82
CA ALA A 148 -5.22 5.85 -22.29
C ALA A 148 -4.60 7.22 -21.94
N LEU A 149 -3.76 7.33 -20.90
CA LEU A 149 -2.98 8.54 -20.60
C LEU A 149 -2.07 8.94 -21.76
N LEU A 150 -1.55 7.97 -22.53
CA LEU A 150 -0.67 8.22 -23.67
C LEU A 150 -1.40 8.78 -24.90
N ALA A 151 -2.74 8.66 -24.95
CA ALA A 151 -3.54 9.15 -26.07
C ALA A 151 -3.75 10.67 -26.05
N PHE A 152 -3.36 11.34 -24.95
CA PHE A 152 -3.49 12.79 -24.78
C PHE A 152 -2.11 13.46 -24.88
N GLU A 153 -2.06 14.63 -25.52
CA GLU A 153 -0.83 15.44 -25.56
C GLU A 153 -0.38 15.86 -24.15
N ASP A 154 -1.35 16.09 -23.25
CA ASP A 154 -1.15 16.33 -21.84
C ASP A 154 -1.89 15.24 -21.02
N PRO A 155 -1.15 14.31 -20.38
CA PRO A 155 -1.75 13.25 -19.57
C PRO A 155 -2.68 13.74 -18.45
N HIS A 156 -2.50 14.97 -17.96
CA HIS A 156 -3.38 15.55 -16.92
C HIS A 156 -4.77 15.93 -17.44
N GLN A 157 -4.96 16.04 -18.76
CA GLN A 157 -6.26 16.30 -19.38
C GLN A 157 -7.05 15.01 -19.63
N SER A 158 -6.43 13.85 -19.37
CA SER A 158 -7.10 12.56 -19.47
C SER A 158 -8.19 12.42 -18.40
N PRO A 159 -9.30 11.72 -18.72
CA PRO A 159 -10.28 11.31 -17.70
C PRO A 159 -9.68 10.40 -16.62
N PHE A 160 -8.48 9.84 -16.84
CA PHE A 160 -7.75 8.99 -15.91
C PHE A 160 -6.56 9.70 -15.23
N SER A 161 -6.58 11.04 -15.21
CA SER A 161 -5.54 11.85 -14.56
C SER A 161 -5.39 11.56 -13.07
N ASP A 162 -6.38 10.94 -12.42
CA ASP A 162 -6.30 10.41 -11.05
C ASP A 162 -5.12 9.45 -10.86
N LEU A 163 -4.77 8.68 -11.88
CA LEU A 163 -3.63 7.76 -11.85
C LEU A 163 -2.26 8.46 -11.78
N LEU A 164 -2.20 9.75 -12.12
CA LEU A 164 -0.95 10.53 -12.09
C LEU A 164 -0.69 11.16 -10.73
N HIS A 165 -1.66 11.14 -9.81
CA HIS A 165 -1.48 11.69 -8.47
C HIS A 165 -0.54 10.78 -7.65
N PRO A 166 0.39 11.37 -6.87
CA PRO A 166 1.31 10.62 -6.02
C PRO A 166 0.62 10.03 -4.78
#